data_AF-A0A0F9C5W4-F1
#
_entry.id   AF-A0A0F9C5W4-F1
#
_cell.length_a   1.000
_cell.length_b   1.000
_cell.length_c   1.000
_cell.angle_alpha   90.00
_cell.angle_beta   90.00
_cell.angle_gamma   90.00
#
_symmetry.space_group_name_H-M   'P 1'
#
loop_
_entity.id
_entity.type
_entity.pdbx_description
1 polymer ?
#
loop_
_entity_poly.entity_id
_entity_poly.type
_entity_poly.pdbx_seq_one_letter_code
_entity_poly.pdbx_strand_id
1 'polypeptide(L)'
;LEVVNQYDCTILEGHRGREKQNAAFRRGASKIEWPFGRHNLTPSLAVDVAPYPIDWENKKRFYHFAGYVQGKAAEMGIKLRWGGDWDQDFDLDDQDFNDLVHFEVAI
;
A
#
# COMPACT_ATOMS: atom_id res chain seq x y z
N LEU A 1 8.42 -5.72 -12.83
CA LEU A 1 9.80 -5.79 -12.28
C LEU A 1 10.46 -4.41 -12.16
N GLU A 2 9.79 -3.34 -12.62
CA GLU A 2 10.35 -1.98 -12.66
C GLU A 2 10.83 -1.41 -11.31
N VAL A 3 10.16 -1.77 -10.21
CA VAL A 3 10.53 -1.26 -8.87
C VAL A 3 11.76 -1.97 -8.31
N VAL A 4 11.73 -3.31 -8.28
CA VAL A 4 12.76 -4.14 -7.63
C VAL A 4 14.14 -4.01 -8.30
N ASN A 5 14.19 -3.59 -9.56
CA ASN A 5 15.45 -3.34 -10.27
C ASN A 5 16.31 -2.23 -9.64
N GLN A 6 15.71 -1.34 -8.83
CA GLN A 6 16.42 -0.23 -8.18
C GLN A 6 16.18 -0.17 -6.67
N TYR A 7 15.07 -0.74 -6.21
CA TYR A 7 14.66 -0.70 -4.81
C TYR A 7 14.37 -2.11 -4.31
N ASP A 8 15.24 -2.63 -3.46
CA ASP A 8 14.93 -3.88 -2.77
C ASP A 8 13.64 -3.70 -1.96
N CYS A 9 12.69 -4.59 -2.17
CA CYS A 9 11.38 -4.56 -1.55
C CYS A 9 10.87 -5.97 -1.29
N THR A 10 9.94 -6.11 -0.35
CA THR A 10 9.31 -7.38 -0.02
C THR A 10 7.79 -7.25 0.01
N ILE A 11 7.11 -8.24 -0.56
CA ILE A 11 5.64 -8.31 -0.55
C ILE A 11 5.21 -8.89 0.79
N LEU A 12 4.40 -8.15 1.53
CA LEU A 12 3.85 -8.55 2.82
C LEU A 12 2.50 -9.26 2.62
N GLU A 13 1.66 -8.73 1.73
CA GLU A 13 0.34 -9.27 1.48
C GLU A 13 -0.18 -8.90 0.08
N GLY A 14 -0.83 -9.85 -0.60
CA GLY A 14 -1.52 -9.64 -1.87
C GLY A 14 -3.03 -9.82 -1.68
N HIS A 15 -3.58 -10.93 -2.16
CA HIS A 15 -4.97 -11.28 -1.85
C HIS A 15 -5.12 -11.63 -0.34
N ARG A 16 -6.10 -11.01 0.32
CA ARG A 16 -6.42 -11.20 1.73
C ARG A 16 -7.82 -11.76 1.87
N GLY A 17 -7.97 -12.96 2.41
CA GLY A 17 -9.26 -13.63 2.66
C GLY A 17 -10.01 -13.11 3.91
N ARG A 18 -11.25 -13.58 4.08
CA ARG A 18 -12.20 -13.15 5.14
C ARG A 18 -11.62 -13.10 6.55
N GLU A 19 -10.98 -14.19 6.98
CA GLU A 19 -10.45 -14.30 8.33
C GLU A 19 -9.38 -13.24 8.60
N LYS A 20 -8.43 -13.09 7.68
CA LYS A 20 -7.35 -12.10 7.77
C LYS A 20 -7.88 -10.66 7.69
N GLN A 21 -8.82 -10.37 6.79
CA GLN A 21 -9.41 -9.04 6.68
C GLN A 21 -10.16 -8.66 7.97
N ASN A 22 -10.97 -9.56 8.51
CA ASN A 22 -11.69 -9.31 9.76
C ASN A 22 -10.73 -9.19 10.95
N ALA A 23 -9.61 -9.94 10.97
CA ALA A 23 -8.57 -9.77 11.97
C ALA A 23 -7.86 -8.41 11.85
N ALA A 24 -7.57 -7.97 10.61
CA ALA A 24 -6.96 -6.66 10.33
C ALA A 24 -7.88 -5.52 10.77
N PHE A 25 -9.18 -5.62 10.49
CA PHE A 25 -10.18 -4.65 10.93
C PHE A 25 -10.26 -4.58 12.46
N ARG A 26 -10.40 -5.73 13.14
CA ARG A 26 -10.49 -5.77 14.61
C ARG A 26 -9.27 -5.21 15.34
N ARG A 27 -8.07 -5.33 14.75
CA ARG A 27 -6.83 -4.79 15.34
C ARG A 27 -6.54 -3.34 14.94
N GLY A 28 -7.43 -2.70 14.18
CA GLY A 28 -7.26 -1.32 13.70
C GLY A 28 -6.26 -1.14 12.55
N ALA A 29 -5.79 -2.23 11.94
CA ALA A 29 -4.90 -2.20 10.78
C ALA A 29 -5.67 -2.12 9.44
N SER A 30 -6.99 -1.95 9.49
CA SER A 30 -7.85 -1.70 8.34
C SER A 30 -9.08 -0.94 8.83
N LYS A 31 -9.52 0.05 8.07
CA LYS A 31 -10.81 0.74 8.31
C LYS A 31 -12.01 0.00 7.67
N ILE A 32 -11.75 -1.09 6.96
CA ILE A 32 -12.75 -1.79 6.13
C ILE A 32 -12.89 -3.26 6.57
N GLU A 33 -14.11 -3.74 6.72
CA GLU A 33 -14.45 -5.16 6.96
C GLU A 33 -14.50 -5.98 5.66
N TRP A 34 -14.43 -7.31 5.77
CA TRP A 34 -14.66 -8.19 4.62
C TRP A 34 -16.10 -8.04 4.08
N PRO A 35 -16.34 -8.10 2.75
CA PRO A 35 -15.39 -8.28 1.64
C PRO A 35 -15.01 -6.96 0.95
N PHE A 36 -15.15 -5.82 1.63
CA PHE A 36 -15.17 -4.52 0.95
C PHE A 36 -13.77 -3.95 0.65
N GLY A 37 -12.70 -4.59 1.12
CA GLY A 37 -11.33 -4.14 0.88
C GLY A 37 -10.81 -4.55 -0.50
N ARG A 38 -9.91 -3.75 -1.09
CA ARG A 38 -9.28 -4.05 -2.39
C ARG A 38 -8.47 -5.35 -2.40
N HIS A 39 -7.91 -5.73 -1.26
CA HIS A 39 -7.24 -7.04 -1.09
C HIS A 39 -8.20 -8.24 -1.19
N ASN A 40 -9.51 -8.03 -1.02
CA ASN A 40 -10.50 -9.11 -0.97
C ASN A 40 -10.98 -9.53 -2.37
N LEU A 41 -10.63 -8.77 -3.41
CA LEU A 41 -10.99 -9.05 -4.80
C LEU A 41 -10.14 -10.19 -5.38
N THR A 42 -10.68 -10.86 -6.39
CA THR A 42 -9.98 -11.89 -7.18
C THR A 42 -10.14 -11.56 -8.67
N PRO A 43 -9.09 -11.01 -9.34
CA PRO A 43 -7.75 -10.74 -8.80
C PRO A 43 -7.74 -9.60 -7.75
N SER A 44 -6.76 -9.63 -6.85
CA SER A 44 -6.55 -8.55 -5.87
C SER A 44 -6.22 -7.25 -6.60
N LEU A 45 -6.77 -6.14 -6.13
CA LEU A 45 -6.43 -4.80 -6.62
C LEU A 45 -5.56 -4.00 -5.65
N ALA A 46 -5.09 -4.65 -4.58
CA ALA A 46 -4.16 -4.07 -3.62
C ALA A 46 -3.02 -5.02 -3.27
N VAL A 47 -1.93 -4.41 -2.81
CA VAL A 47 -0.73 -5.07 -2.33
C VAL A 47 -0.14 -4.29 -1.17
N ASP A 48 0.31 -5.00 -0.14
CA ASP A 48 1.12 -4.44 0.93
C ASP A 48 2.58 -4.80 0.62
N VAL A 49 3.42 -3.78 0.42
CA VAL A 49 4.82 -3.91 0.04
C VAL A 49 5.68 -2.93 0.83
N ALA A 50 6.82 -3.40 1.33
CA ALA A 50 7.75 -2.61 2.13
C ALA A 50 9.14 -2.55 1.50
N PRO A 51 9.90 -1.45 1.68
CA PRO A 51 11.30 -1.40 1.33
C PRO A 51 12.10 -2.40 2.19
N TYR A 52 13.07 -3.10 1.59
CA TYR A 52 13.85 -4.14 2.25
C TYR A 52 15.32 -3.74 2.43
N PRO A 53 15.96 -3.99 3.60
CA PRO A 53 15.40 -4.61 4.80
C PRO A 53 14.34 -3.72 5.45
N ILE A 54 13.33 -4.32 6.08
CA ILE A 54 12.24 -3.55 6.68
C ILE A 54 12.76 -2.85 7.95
N ASP A 55 12.53 -1.54 8.03
CA ASP A 55 12.81 -0.70 9.21
C ASP A 55 11.59 0.19 9.49
N TRP A 56 10.68 -0.30 10.34
CA TRP A 56 9.39 0.34 10.64
C TRP A 56 9.51 1.73 11.27
N GLU A 57 10.63 2.03 11.92
CA GLU A 57 10.87 3.34 12.55
C GLU A 57 11.28 4.40 11.52
N ASN A 58 11.82 3.97 10.37
CA ASN A 58 12.26 4.87 9.32
C ASN A 58 11.14 5.20 8.32
N LYS A 59 10.14 5.96 8.78
CA LYS A 59 9.01 6.41 7.95
C LYS A 59 9.48 7.08 6.65
N LYS A 60 10.52 7.92 6.70
CA LYS A 60 11.09 8.61 5.53
C LYS A 60 11.44 7.65 4.40
N ARG A 61 11.91 6.44 4.74
CA ARG A 61 12.22 5.41 3.76
C ARG A 61 10.98 4.85 3.08
N PHE A 62 9.86 4.73 3.79
CA PHE A 62 8.58 4.34 3.20
C PHE A 62 8.05 5.44 2.27
N TYR A 63 8.08 6.70 2.68
CA TYR A 63 7.69 7.82 1.80
C TYR A 63 8.54 7.87 0.52
N HIS A 64 9.86 7.76 0.64
CA HIS A 64 10.75 7.74 -0.52
C HIS A 64 10.47 6.54 -1.45
N PHE A 65 10.26 5.36 -0.87
CA PHE A 65 9.88 4.16 -1.61
C PHE A 65 8.54 4.32 -2.32
N ALA A 66 7.52 4.87 -1.65
CA ALA A 66 6.20 5.10 -2.22
C ALA A 66 6.23 6.08 -3.38
N GLY A 67 6.96 7.19 -3.25
CA GLY A 67 7.17 8.12 -4.35
C GLY A 67 7.84 7.46 -5.56
N TYR A 68 8.82 6.58 -5.33
CA TYR A 68 9.46 5.81 -6.41
C TYR A 68 8.47 4.83 -7.08
N VAL A 69 7.66 4.11 -6.30
CA VAL A 69 6.62 3.20 -6.80
C VAL A 69 5.58 3.95 -7.63
N GLN A 70 5.06 5.08 -7.12
CA GLN A 70 4.09 5.92 -7.81
C GLN A 70 4.66 6.51 -9.11
N GLY A 71 5.93 6.95 -9.10
CA GLY A 71 6.62 7.41 -10.30
C GLY A 71 6.71 6.33 -11.38
N LYS A 72 7.08 5.10 -11.01
CA LYS A 72 7.10 3.97 -11.95
C LYS A 72 5.71 3.58 -12.44
N ALA A 73 4.70 3.62 -11.59
CA ALA A 73 3.33 3.38 -12.00
C ALA A 73 2.85 4.43 -13.02
N ALA A 74 3.18 5.71 -12.81
CA ALA A 74 2.87 6.79 -13.73
C ALA A 74 3.54 6.62 -15.10
N GLU A 75 4.82 6.24 -15.14
CA GLU A 75 5.54 5.89 -16.39
C GLU A 75 4.83 4.76 -17.17
N MET A 76 4.21 3.82 -16.45
CA MET A 76 3.47 2.69 -17.02
C MET A 76 2.00 3.02 -17.33
N GLY A 77 1.53 4.23 -17.05
CA GLY A 77 0.12 4.62 -17.20
C GLY A 77 -0.83 3.96 -16.20
N ILE A 78 -0.31 3.46 -15.08
CA ILE A 78 -1.09 2.82 -14.01
C ILE A 78 -1.39 3.86 -12.93
N LYS A 79 -2.68 4.07 -12.64
CA LYS A 79 -3.11 4.92 -11.53
C LYS A 79 -3.07 4.13 -10.23
N LEU A 80 -2.24 4.57 -9.29
CA LEU A 80 -2.17 4.03 -7.95
C LEU A 80 -2.65 5.05 -6.92
N ARG A 81 -3.31 4.55 -5.89
CA ARG A 81 -3.52 5.22 -4.61
C ARG A 81 -2.65 4.54 -3.55
N TRP A 82 -2.12 5.31 -2.62
CA TRP A 82 -1.17 4.84 -1.62
C TRP A 82 -1.68 5.17 -0.21
N GLY A 83 -1.48 4.27 0.75
CA GLY A 83 -2.03 4.42 2.10
C GLY A 83 -1.33 5.47 2.98
N GLY A 84 -0.36 6.21 2.45
CA GLY A 84 0.20 7.42 3.06
C GLY A 84 -0.30 8.73 2.45
N ASP A 85 -1.25 8.68 1.50
CA ASP A 85 -1.89 9.80 0.83
C ASP A 85 -3.24 9.31 0.24
N TRP A 86 -4.26 9.17 1.09
CA TRP A 86 -5.51 8.49 0.75
C TRP A 86 -6.44 9.30 -0.15
N ASP A 87 -6.35 10.62 -0.11
CA ASP A 87 -7.12 11.57 -0.91
C ASP A 87 -6.34 12.12 -2.11
N GLN A 88 -5.05 11.81 -2.20
CA GLN A 88 -4.21 12.02 -3.39
C GLN A 88 -4.01 13.49 -3.72
N ASP A 89 -3.92 14.34 -2.69
CA ASP A 89 -3.72 15.79 -2.83
C ASP A 89 -2.26 16.22 -2.64
N PHE A 90 -1.38 15.26 -2.32
CA PHE A 90 0.05 15.42 -2.04
C PHE A 90 0.37 16.13 -0.72
N ASP A 91 -0.61 16.37 0.16
CA ASP A 91 -0.36 16.64 1.57
C ASP A 91 -0.10 15.30 2.28
N LEU A 92 1.10 15.15 2.84
CA LEU A 92 1.55 13.89 3.45
C LEU A 92 1.45 13.91 4.97
N ASP A 93 1.04 15.05 5.55
CA ASP A 93 1.03 15.31 6.99
C ASP A 93 -0.41 15.38 7.56
N ASP A 94 -1.45 15.27 6.73
CA ASP A 94 -2.86 15.42 7.09
C ASP A 94 -3.62 14.09 7.30
N GLN A 95 -2.93 12.97 7.12
CA GLN A 95 -3.54 11.64 7.18
C GLN A 95 -3.77 11.17 8.63
N ASP A 96 -5.04 10.99 9.02
CA ASP A 96 -5.43 10.38 10.32
C ASP A 96 -5.17 8.87 10.39
N PHE A 97 -4.87 8.22 9.26
CA PHE A 97 -4.61 6.78 9.19
C PHE A 97 -3.53 6.47 8.15
N ASN A 98 -2.32 6.25 8.65
CA ASN A 98 -1.17 5.89 7.84
C ASN A 98 -1.09 4.37 7.65
N ASP A 99 -1.13 3.94 6.39
CA ASP A 99 -0.88 2.57 5.96
C ASP A 99 0.21 2.57 4.87
N LEU A 100 1.43 2.90 5.28
CA LEU A 100 2.53 3.23 4.36
C LEU A 100 3.00 2.08 3.47
N VAL A 101 2.57 0.85 3.76
CA VAL A 101 2.87 -0.33 2.92
C VAL A 101 1.81 -0.57 1.86
N HIS A 102 0.63 0.04 1.98
CA HIS A 102 -0.53 -0.28 1.18
C HIS A 102 -0.57 0.50 -0.13
N PHE A 103 -0.67 -0.21 -1.25
CA PHE A 103 -0.91 0.35 -2.57
C PHE A 103 -2.10 -0.33 -3.21
N GLU A 104 -2.96 0.45 -3.87
CA GLU A 104 -4.09 -0.07 -4.61
C GLU A 104 -4.27 0.63 -5.97
N VAL A 105 -4.80 -0.11 -6.94
CA VAL A 105 -5.13 0.48 -8.25
C VAL A 105 -6.35 1.39 -8.08
N ALA A 106 -6.19 2.66 -8.44
CA ALA A 106 -7.31 3.60 -8.50
C ALA A 106 -8.15 3.28 -9.75
N ILE A 107 -9.42 2.94 -9.55
CA ILE A 107 -10.41 2.75 -10.62
C ILE A 107 -11.15 4.06 -10.82
#